data_AF-A0A8J9VAD2-F1
#
_entry.id   AF-A0A8J9VAD2-F1
#
_cell.length_a   1.000
_cell.length_b   1.000
_cell.length_c   1.000
_cell.angle_alpha   90.00
_cell.angle_beta   90.00
_cell.angle_gamma   90.00
#
_symmetry.space_group_name_H-M   'P 1'
#
loop_
_entity.id
_entity.type
_entity.pdbx_description
1 polymer ?
#
loop_
_entity_poly.entity_id
_entity_poly.type
_entity_poly.pdbx_seq_one_letter_code
_entity_poly.pdbx_strand_id
1 'polypeptide(L)'
;MSENEISEISGTDFEDSGSEYTPSDKENQRNRHRSRKKLVIPESSDESSVEEANDGISSKEVAEDDSVCKSRKRKRNVWNWKKEKAKRARAFGQAYLNVKGSSVPAKIFNSEDCKRTRFSSSLTDINLDVLYPNGRPIEKKKYEDLLQLLPYVLPIRHDFYRNLKTNNSAQDTEADFYDDDLTQD
;
A
#
# COMPACT_ATOMS: atom_id res chain seq x y z
N MET A 1 -49.29 32.03 -6.12
CA MET A 1 -48.40 31.92 -4.95
C MET A 1 -48.65 30.53 -4.38
N SER A 2 -47.74 29.60 -4.62
CA SER A 2 -47.85 28.20 -4.22
C SER A 2 -46.82 27.96 -3.12
N GLU A 3 -47.32 27.66 -1.93
CA GLU A 3 -46.53 27.38 -0.74
C GLU A 3 -46.01 25.95 -0.82
N ASN A 4 -44.69 25.79 -0.82
CA ASN A 4 -44.04 24.48 -0.76
C ASN A 4 -43.85 24.11 0.72
N GLU A 5 -44.57 23.09 1.18
CA GLU A 5 -44.36 22.44 2.47
C GLU A 5 -43.00 21.74 2.50
N ILE A 6 -42.13 22.18 3.41
CA ILE A 6 -40.84 21.57 3.69
C ILE A 6 -41.10 20.52 4.78
N SER A 7 -41.16 19.25 4.39
CA SER A 7 -41.27 18.14 5.33
C SER A 7 -39.96 17.96 6.08
N GLU A 8 -39.95 18.29 7.37
CA GLU A 8 -38.85 18.05 8.29
C GLU A 8 -38.66 16.55 8.51
N ILE A 9 -37.57 16.00 7.96
CA ILE A 9 -37.14 14.62 8.21
C ILE A 9 -36.39 14.62 9.54
N SER A 10 -37.05 14.20 10.60
CA SER A 10 -36.43 13.96 11.90
C SER A 10 -35.45 12.78 11.79
N GLY A 11 -34.17 13.07 12.02
CA GLY A 11 -33.13 12.06 12.09
C GLY A 11 -33.34 11.18 13.32
N THR A 12 -33.62 9.91 13.11
CA THR A 12 -33.63 8.90 14.17
C THR A 12 -32.19 8.62 14.58
N ASP A 13 -31.89 8.84 15.86
CA ASP A 13 -30.63 8.54 16.51
C ASP A 13 -30.23 7.08 16.25
N PHE A 14 -29.07 6.90 15.62
CA PHE A 14 -28.44 5.61 15.39
C PHE A 14 -27.80 5.17 16.70
N GLU A 15 -28.53 4.37 17.48
CA GLU A 15 -28.00 3.72 18.67
C GLU A 15 -26.86 2.78 18.25
N ASP A 16 -25.63 3.25 18.46
CA ASP A 16 -24.41 2.47 18.33
C ASP A 16 -24.47 1.33 19.35
N SER A 17 -25.02 0.21 18.90
CA SER A 17 -25.02 -1.06 19.61
C SER A 17 -23.59 -1.57 19.62
N GLY A 18 -22.77 -0.98 20.49
CA GLY A 18 -21.40 -1.39 20.78
C GLY A 18 -21.39 -2.81 21.29
N SER A 19 -21.45 -3.78 20.38
CA SER A 19 -21.17 -5.16 20.69
C SER A 19 -19.70 -5.23 21.07
N GLU A 20 -19.43 -5.36 22.37
CA GLU A 20 -18.09 -5.62 22.88
C GLU A 20 -17.53 -6.85 22.18
N TYR A 21 -16.59 -6.62 21.27
CA TYR A 21 -15.85 -7.69 20.62
C TYR A 21 -15.04 -8.42 21.68
N THR A 22 -15.51 -9.61 22.07
CA THR A 22 -14.76 -10.53 22.92
C THR A 22 -14.00 -11.50 22.00
N PRO A 23 -12.66 -11.37 21.88
CA PRO A 23 -11.88 -12.30 21.07
C PRO A 23 -12.02 -13.70 21.66
N SER A 24 -12.51 -14.66 20.87
CA SER A 24 -12.68 -16.04 21.35
C SER A 24 -11.30 -16.69 21.61
N ASP A 25 -11.04 -17.06 22.86
CA ASP A 25 -9.80 -17.71 23.34
C ASP A 25 -9.42 -19.04 22.63
N LYS A 26 -10.25 -19.53 21.70
CA LYS A 26 -10.06 -20.84 21.06
C LYS A 26 -9.01 -20.84 19.95
N GLU A 27 -8.47 -19.70 19.52
CA GLU A 27 -7.50 -19.67 18.40
C GLU A 27 -6.05 -19.97 18.81
N ASN A 28 -5.71 -19.93 20.11
CA ASN A 28 -4.31 -19.98 20.56
C ASN A 28 -3.73 -21.40 20.80
N GLN A 29 -4.50 -22.47 20.55
CA GLN A 29 -4.04 -23.84 20.88
C GLN A 29 -3.43 -24.63 19.71
N ARG A 30 -3.50 -24.14 18.46
CA ARG A 30 -3.03 -24.94 17.30
C ARG A 30 -1.51 -24.92 17.04
N ASN A 31 -0.72 -24.16 17.81
CA ASN A 31 0.72 -23.97 17.50
C ASN A 31 1.71 -24.65 18.46
N ARG A 32 1.26 -25.52 19.38
CA ARG A 32 2.16 -26.13 20.40
C ARG A 32 2.73 -27.51 20.07
N HIS A 33 2.33 -28.16 18.98
CA HIS A 33 2.82 -29.51 18.63
C HIS A 33 3.99 -29.56 17.64
N ARG A 34 4.81 -28.50 17.53
CA ARG A 34 6.10 -28.61 16.84
C ARG A 34 7.18 -29.00 17.82
N SER A 35 7.11 -30.25 18.27
CA SER A 35 8.11 -30.91 19.10
C SER A 35 9.50 -30.67 18.54
N ARG A 36 10.30 -29.91 19.29
CA ARG A 36 11.71 -29.67 19.02
C ARG A 36 12.42 -31.01 19.14
N LYS A 37 12.66 -31.68 18.00
CA LYS A 37 13.74 -32.67 17.93
C LYS A 37 15.02 -31.93 18.32
N LYS A 38 15.57 -32.24 19.50
CA LYS A 38 16.90 -31.80 19.92
C LYS A 38 17.88 -32.39 18.91
N LEU A 39 18.33 -31.56 17.98
CA LEU A 39 19.48 -31.84 17.14
C LEU A 39 20.70 -31.79 18.06
N VAL A 40 21.27 -32.96 18.35
CA VAL A 40 22.61 -33.10 18.91
C VAL A 40 23.55 -32.51 17.86
N ILE A 41 24.19 -31.40 18.21
CA ILE A 41 25.20 -30.76 17.37
C ILE A 41 26.52 -31.50 17.67
N PRO A 42 27.18 -32.12 16.69
CA PRO A 42 28.54 -32.61 16.89
C PRO A 42 29.48 -31.42 17.08
N GLU A 43 30.21 -31.43 18.19
CA GLU A 43 31.30 -30.50 18.46
C GLU A 43 32.35 -30.65 17.35
N SER A 44 32.48 -29.62 16.52
CA SER A 44 33.60 -29.47 15.60
C SER A 44 34.59 -28.52 16.25
N SER A 45 35.69 -29.10 16.72
CA SER A 45 36.91 -28.39 17.07
C SER A 45 37.51 -27.82 15.79
N ASP A 46 37.52 -26.50 15.65
CA ASP A 46 38.42 -25.82 14.73
C ASP A 46 38.92 -24.53 15.39
N GLU A 47 40.14 -24.67 15.89
CA GLU A 47 41.02 -23.60 16.35
C GLU A 47 41.45 -22.77 15.13
N SER A 48 41.14 -21.49 15.09
CA SER A 48 41.95 -20.55 14.29
C SER A 48 42.00 -19.19 14.97
N SER A 49 43.17 -18.98 15.58
CA SER A 49 43.67 -17.72 16.10
C SER A 49 44.01 -16.79 14.93
N VAL A 50 43.43 -15.58 14.93
CA VAL A 50 43.99 -14.45 14.19
C VAL A 50 43.88 -13.23 15.10
N GLU A 51 45.02 -12.87 15.68
CA GLU A 51 45.27 -11.63 16.41
C GLU A 51 45.24 -10.45 15.42
N GLU A 52 44.36 -9.47 15.64
CA GLU A 52 44.37 -8.23 14.88
C GLU A 52 44.45 -7.04 15.84
N ALA A 53 45.48 -6.21 15.60
CA ALA A 53 46.01 -5.20 16.49
C ALA A 53 45.04 -4.05 16.73
N ASN A 54 44.98 -3.63 18.01
CA ASN A 54 44.36 -2.40 18.47
C ASN A 54 45.24 -1.20 18.11
N ASP A 55 44.80 -0.35 17.17
CA ASP A 55 45.34 1.00 17.01
C ASP A 55 44.42 2.01 17.72
N GLY A 56 44.97 2.58 18.79
CA GLY A 56 44.33 3.55 19.65
C GLY A 56 44.12 4.90 18.96
N ILE A 57 42.86 5.29 18.84
CA ILE A 57 42.48 6.67 18.53
C ILE A 57 41.95 7.29 19.82
N SER A 58 42.86 8.00 20.49
CA SER A 58 42.59 8.88 21.62
C SER A 58 41.86 10.12 21.13
N SER A 59 40.55 10.17 21.37
CA SER A 59 39.71 11.32 21.04
C SER A 59 39.30 12.06 22.32
N LYS A 60 39.80 13.29 22.35
CA LYS A 60 39.63 14.37 23.32
C LYS A 60 38.15 14.62 23.66
N GLU A 61 37.89 14.71 24.95
CA GLU A 61 36.57 14.95 25.55
C GLU A 61 36.10 16.39 25.25
N VAL A 62 34.97 16.51 24.55
CA VAL A 62 34.16 17.73 24.51
C VAL A 62 32.76 17.32 24.96
N ALA A 63 32.36 17.82 26.13
CA ALA A 63 31.08 17.58 26.73
C ALA A 63 30.01 18.43 26.02
N GLU A 64 29.20 17.81 25.18
CA GLU A 64 27.92 18.38 24.75
C GLU A 64 26.77 17.43 25.12
N ASP A 65 25.85 17.98 25.91
CA ASP A 65 24.60 17.37 26.37
C ASP A 65 23.58 17.29 25.21
N ASP A 66 23.85 16.42 24.24
CA ASP A 66 22.86 15.99 23.27
C ASP A 66 22.30 14.63 23.68
N SER A 67 21.07 14.66 24.21
CA SER A 67 20.24 13.48 24.41
C SER A 67 19.77 12.89 23.07
N VAL A 68 20.72 12.50 22.23
CA VAL A 68 20.45 11.71 21.03
C VAL A 68 19.82 10.41 21.50
N CYS A 69 18.53 10.25 21.23
CA CYS A 69 17.83 8.98 21.25
C CYS A 69 18.56 8.02 20.30
N LYS A 70 19.63 7.38 20.80
CA LYS A 70 20.39 6.35 20.09
C LYS A 70 19.44 5.20 19.89
N SER A 71 18.73 5.23 18.77
CA SER A 71 17.85 4.14 18.34
C SER A 71 18.66 2.86 18.47
N ARG A 72 18.15 1.90 19.26
CA ARG A 72 18.84 0.63 19.47
C ARG A 72 19.09 0.01 18.10
N LYS A 73 20.34 0.05 17.63
CA LYS A 73 20.75 -0.60 16.40
C LYS A 73 20.39 -2.07 16.55
N ARG A 74 19.38 -2.52 15.79
CA ARG A 74 18.98 -3.91 15.79
C ARG A 74 20.16 -4.73 15.25
N LYS A 75 20.75 -5.58 16.09
CA LYS A 75 21.75 -6.54 15.61
C LYS A 75 21.04 -7.48 14.63
N ARG A 76 21.54 -7.52 13.39
CA ARG A 76 20.96 -8.38 12.34
C ARG A 76 21.12 -9.83 12.76
N ASN A 77 20.01 -10.56 12.84
CA ASN A 77 20.04 -11.99 13.13
C ASN A 77 20.64 -12.73 11.92
N VAL A 78 21.88 -13.19 12.06
CA VAL A 78 22.68 -13.83 11.00
C VAL A 78 21.98 -15.07 10.43
N TRP A 79 21.28 -15.83 11.28
CA TRP A 79 20.58 -17.04 10.86
C TRP A 79 19.37 -16.73 9.97
N ASN A 80 18.56 -15.74 10.35
CA ASN A 80 17.44 -15.27 9.52
C ASN A 80 17.93 -14.71 8.18
N TRP A 81 19.04 -13.97 8.18
CA TRP A 81 19.63 -13.43 6.96
C TRP A 81 20.05 -14.53 5.97
N LYS A 82 20.75 -15.57 6.44
CA LYS A 82 21.13 -16.71 5.58
C LYS A 82 19.89 -17.40 4.99
N LYS A 83 18.82 -17.56 5.79
CA LYS A 83 17.54 -18.13 5.35
C LYS A 83 16.84 -17.26 4.31
N GLU A 84 16.82 -15.93 4.49
CA GLU A 84 16.26 -14.99 3.52
C GLU A 84 17.05 -14.98 2.21
N LYS A 85 18.38 -15.01 2.28
CA LYS A 85 19.24 -15.10 1.09
C LYS A 85 18.93 -16.36 0.27
N ALA A 86 18.77 -17.51 0.91
CA ALA A 86 18.38 -18.76 0.24
C ALA A 86 16.96 -18.70 -0.35
N LYS A 87 15.99 -18.11 0.38
CA LYS A 87 14.64 -17.88 -0.15
C LYS A 87 14.65 -17.00 -1.38
N ARG A 88 15.45 -15.92 -1.36
CA ARG A 88 15.59 -14.98 -2.47
C ARG A 88 16.22 -15.67 -3.69
N ALA A 89 17.30 -16.42 -3.52
CA ALA A 89 17.90 -17.21 -4.60
C ALA A 89 16.88 -18.16 -5.24
N ARG A 90 16.07 -18.85 -4.43
CA ARG A 90 15.03 -19.76 -4.92
C ARG A 90 13.89 -19.04 -5.64
N ALA A 91 13.49 -17.86 -5.17
CA ALA A 91 12.48 -17.03 -5.84
C ALA A 91 12.97 -16.57 -7.22
N PHE A 92 14.26 -16.23 -7.34
CA PHE A 92 14.91 -15.91 -8.62
C PHE A 92 15.24 -17.13 -9.48
N GLY A 93 14.95 -18.35 -9.02
CA GLY A 93 15.26 -19.57 -9.76
C GLY A 93 16.76 -19.89 -9.83
N GLN A 94 17.59 -19.32 -8.97
CA GLN A 94 19.02 -19.61 -8.93
C GLN A 94 19.33 -20.87 -8.11
N ALA A 95 20.42 -21.56 -8.46
CA ALA A 95 20.96 -22.64 -7.65
C ALA A 95 21.55 -22.10 -6.34
N TYR A 96 21.49 -22.87 -5.26
CA TYR A 96 22.02 -22.46 -3.96
C TYR A 96 22.49 -23.67 -3.13
N LEU A 97 23.38 -23.42 -2.16
CA LEU A 97 23.83 -24.46 -1.23
C LEU A 97 22.87 -24.57 -0.05
N ASN A 98 22.48 -25.80 0.31
CA ASN A 98 21.72 -26.05 1.52
C ASN A 98 22.61 -25.91 2.78
N VAL A 99 22.01 -26.01 3.97
CA VAL A 99 22.75 -25.93 5.26
C VAL A 99 23.80 -27.04 5.41
N LYS A 100 23.63 -28.16 4.70
CA LYS A 100 24.56 -29.30 4.67
C LYS A 100 25.64 -29.16 3.58
N GLY A 101 25.70 -28.02 2.88
CA GLY A 101 26.64 -27.79 1.78
C GLY A 101 26.26 -28.47 0.45
N SER A 102 25.15 -29.20 0.36
CA SER A 102 24.71 -29.82 -0.89
C SER A 102 24.10 -28.77 -1.83
N SER A 103 24.48 -28.82 -3.11
CA SER A 103 23.91 -27.96 -4.15
C SER A 103 22.45 -28.32 -4.43
N VAL A 104 21.58 -27.33 -4.34
CA VAL A 104 20.18 -27.41 -4.77
C VAL A 104 20.08 -26.73 -6.13
N PRO A 105 19.64 -27.44 -7.19
CA PRO A 105 19.59 -26.88 -8.52
C PRO A 105 18.59 -25.72 -8.62
N ALA A 106 18.82 -24.88 -9.63
CA ALA A 106 17.94 -23.81 -10.04
C ALA A 106 16.49 -24.32 -10.24
N LYS A 107 15.51 -23.56 -9.73
CA LYS A 107 14.11 -23.87 -10.02
C LYS A 107 13.81 -23.43 -11.45
N ILE A 108 13.56 -24.40 -12.32
CA ILE A 108 13.06 -24.13 -13.67
C ILE A 108 11.60 -23.69 -13.52
N PHE A 109 11.30 -22.46 -13.94
CA PHE A 109 9.93 -21.97 -14.03
C PHE A 109 9.47 -22.22 -15.45
N ASN A 110 8.52 -23.13 -15.64
CA ASN A 110 7.83 -23.21 -16.92
C ASN A 110 6.91 -21.98 -17.00
N SER A 111 6.96 -21.27 -18.11
CA SER A 111 6.06 -20.11 -18.35
C SER A 111 4.58 -20.50 -18.26
N GLU A 112 4.28 -21.79 -18.44
CA GLU A 112 2.94 -22.37 -18.33
C GLU A 112 2.44 -22.53 -16.88
N ASP A 113 3.35 -22.68 -15.91
CA ASP A 113 2.98 -22.85 -14.49
C ASP A 113 2.42 -21.56 -13.87
N CYS A 114 2.74 -20.40 -14.44
CA CYS A 114 2.17 -19.10 -14.05
C CYS A 114 0.70 -18.96 -14.43
N LYS A 115 0.15 -19.83 -15.31
CA LYS A 115 -1.25 -19.75 -15.74
C LYS A 115 -2.26 -20.28 -14.71
N ARG A 116 -1.79 -20.93 -13.63
CA ARG A 116 -2.63 -21.47 -12.56
C ARG A 116 -2.96 -20.50 -11.43
N THR A 117 -2.39 -19.29 -11.43
CA THR A 117 -2.90 -18.22 -10.57
C THR A 117 -4.23 -17.75 -11.13
N ARG A 118 -5.30 -17.81 -10.33
CA ARG A 118 -6.71 -17.59 -10.72
C ARG A 118 -7.07 -16.17 -11.24
N PHE A 119 -6.10 -15.40 -11.69
CA PHE A 119 -6.23 -14.01 -12.15
C PHE A 119 -5.39 -13.73 -13.41
N SER A 120 -5.25 -14.72 -14.31
CA SER A 120 -4.52 -14.56 -15.58
C SER A 120 -5.42 -14.22 -16.77
N SER A 121 -6.74 -14.07 -16.57
CA SER A 121 -7.55 -13.35 -17.56
C SER A 121 -6.96 -11.95 -17.65
N SER A 122 -6.52 -11.58 -18.84
CA SER A 122 -6.09 -10.23 -19.14
C SER A 122 -7.17 -9.26 -18.59
N LEU A 123 -6.77 -8.15 -17.94
CA LEU A 123 -7.75 -7.18 -17.43
C LEU A 123 -8.67 -6.64 -18.54
N THR A 124 -8.26 -6.81 -19.80
CA THR A 124 -9.02 -6.46 -20.99
C THR A 124 -10.21 -7.39 -21.27
N ASP A 125 -10.23 -8.61 -20.74
CA ASP A 125 -11.32 -9.58 -20.96
C ASP A 125 -12.41 -9.55 -19.88
N ILE A 126 -12.19 -8.78 -18.80
CA ILE A 126 -13.21 -8.63 -17.76
C ILE A 126 -14.18 -7.54 -18.21
N ASN A 127 -15.25 -7.97 -18.87
CA ASN A 127 -16.38 -7.11 -19.16
C ASN A 127 -17.12 -6.80 -17.85
N LEU A 128 -16.67 -5.76 -17.14
CA LEU A 128 -17.34 -5.24 -15.97
C LEU A 128 -18.49 -4.36 -16.44
N ASP A 129 -19.71 -4.68 -16.00
CA ASP A 129 -20.86 -3.79 -16.20
C ASP A 129 -20.51 -2.40 -15.65
N VAL A 130 -20.61 -1.39 -16.51
CA VAL A 130 -20.34 -0.01 -16.13
C VAL A 130 -21.44 0.42 -15.15
N LEU A 131 -21.13 0.40 -13.85
CA LEU A 131 -22.09 0.67 -12.77
C LEU A 131 -22.75 2.06 -12.89
N TYR A 132 -22.10 3.00 -13.57
CA TYR A 132 -22.59 4.36 -13.79
C TYR A 132 -22.25 4.85 -15.21
N PRO A 133 -23.03 4.49 -16.25
CA PRO A 133 -22.71 4.83 -17.64
C PRO A 133 -22.62 6.35 -17.88
N ASN A 134 -23.42 7.13 -17.15
CA ASN A 134 -23.47 8.58 -17.31
C ASN A 134 -22.64 9.35 -16.26
N GLY A 135 -22.11 8.65 -15.24
CA GLY A 135 -21.53 9.25 -14.04
C GLY A 135 -22.58 9.91 -13.13
N ARG A 136 -22.28 10.06 -11.84
CA ARG A 136 -23.11 10.90 -10.94
C ARG A 136 -22.64 12.35 -11.05
N PRO A 137 -23.53 13.30 -11.39
CA PRO A 137 -23.16 14.70 -11.40
C PRO A 137 -22.85 15.19 -9.98
N ILE A 138 -21.93 16.15 -9.88
CA ILE A 138 -21.45 16.69 -8.61
C ILE A 138 -22.12 18.04 -8.35
N GLU A 139 -22.39 18.34 -7.08
CA GLU A 139 -22.93 19.64 -6.66
C GLU A 139 -21.90 20.76 -6.90
N LYS A 140 -22.37 21.96 -7.30
CA LYS A 140 -21.50 23.09 -7.66
C LYS A 140 -20.54 23.48 -6.54
N LYS A 141 -21.01 23.55 -5.29
CA LYS A 141 -20.18 23.89 -4.12
C LYS A 141 -18.99 22.93 -3.97
N LYS A 142 -19.25 21.63 -4.15
CA LYS A 142 -18.22 20.59 -4.06
C LYS A 142 -17.26 20.61 -5.24
N TYR A 143 -17.74 20.97 -6.43
CA TYR A 143 -16.88 21.16 -7.59
C TYR A 143 -15.88 22.31 -7.38
N GLU A 144 -16.34 23.45 -6.85
CA GLU A 144 -15.47 24.59 -6.53
C GLU A 144 -14.42 24.23 -5.47
N ASP A 145 -14.82 23.53 -4.41
CA ASP A 145 -13.90 23.02 -3.37
C ASP A 145 -12.81 22.09 -3.97
N LEU A 146 -13.20 21.20 -4.89
CA LEU A 146 -12.24 20.34 -5.60
C LEU A 146 -11.26 21.13 -6.48
N LEU A 147 -11.72 22.23 -7.10
CA LEU A 147 -10.85 23.11 -7.88
C LEU A 147 -9.85 23.87 -6.98
N GLN A 148 -10.25 24.26 -5.77
CA GLN A 148 -9.36 24.90 -4.80
C GLN A 148 -8.23 23.98 -4.32
N LEU A 149 -8.42 22.65 -4.39
CA LEU A 149 -7.40 21.66 -4.03
C LEU A 149 -6.35 21.40 -5.11
N LEU A 150 -6.57 21.89 -6.34
CA LEU A 150 -5.65 21.68 -7.46
C LEU A 150 -4.18 22.07 -7.20
N PRO A 151 -3.85 23.13 -6.43
CA PRO A 151 -2.46 23.47 -6.10
C PRO A 151 -1.72 22.36 -5.34
N TYR A 152 -2.45 21.49 -4.63
CA TYR A 152 -1.90 20.40 -3.82
C TYR A 152 -1.88 19.05 -4.55
N VAL A 153 -2.50 18.97 -5.74
CA VAL A 153 -2.60 17.74 -6.54
C VAL A 153 -1.68 17.87 -7.76
N LEU A 154 -1.01 16.77 -8.13
CA LEU A 154 -0.13 16.73 -9.30
C LEU A 154 -0.86 17.22 -10.58
N PRO A 155 -0.22 18.04 -11.43
CA PRO A 155 -0.83 18.60 -12.64
C PRO A 155 -1.42 17.57 -13.60
N ILE A 156 -0.87 16.34 -13.61
CA ILE A 156 -1.34 15.21 -14.44
C ILE A 156 -2.84 14.91 -14.23
N ARG A 157 -3.40 15.27 -13.06
CA ARG A 157 -4.80 14.99 -12.72
C ARG A 157 -5.72 16.20 -12.84
N HIS A 158 -5.23 17.38 -13.23
CA HIS A 158 -6.06 18.60 -13.26
C HIS A 158 -7.21 18.50 -14.26
N ASP A 159 -6.97 17.91 -15.44
CA ASP A 159 -7.98 17.73 -16.49
C ASP A 159 -9.17 16.89 -16.02
N PHE A 160 -8.91 15.88 -15.17
CA PHE A 160 -9.95 15.05 -14.58
C PHE A 160 -10.95 15.88 -13.77
N TYR A 161 -10.46 16.80 -12.93
CA TYR A 161 -11.33 17.63 -12.09
C TYR A 161 -12.06 18.70 -12.87
N ARG A 162 -11.46 19.27 -13.92
CA ARG A 162 -12.08 20.30 -14.77
C ARG A 162 -13.23 19.75 -15.62
N ASN A 163 -13.18 18.48 -15.99
CA ASN A 163 -14.17 17.84 -16.84
C ASN A 163 -15.30 17.13 -16.06
N LEU A 164 -15.43 17.37 -14.76
CA LEU A 164 -16.50 16.79 -13.94
C LEU A 164 -17.86 17.42 -14.30
N LYS A 165 -18.88 16.58 -14.48
CA LYS A 165 -20.25 17.02 -14.76
C LYS A 165 -20.88 17.63 -13.51
N THR A 166 -21.45 18.82 -13.64
CA THR A 166 -22.26 19.46 -12.59
C THR A 166 -23.72 19.52 -13.01
N ASN A 167 -24.64 19.46 -12.03
CA ASN A 167 -26.09 19.42 -12.26
C ASN A 167 -26.65 20.57 -13.12
N ASN A 168 -25.94 21.70 -13.17
CA ASN A 168 -26.42 22.92 -13.83
C ASN A 168 -25.83 23.12 -15.23
N SER A 169 -24.94 22.25 -15.70
CA SER A 169 -24.27 22.42 -17.02
C SER A 169 -25.16 22.11 -18.23
N ALA A 170 -26.40 21.68 -18.03
CA ALA A 170 -27.30 21.27 -19.10
C ALA A 170 -27.99 22.44 -19.85
N GLN A 171 -27.68 23.71 -19.57
CA GLN A 171 -28.41 24.85 -20.17
C GLN A 171 -27.57 25.94 -20.85
N ASP A 172 -26.23 25.90 -20.85
CA ASP A 172 -25.42 27.02 -21.37
C ASP A 172 -24.70 26.72 -22.70
N THR A 173 -25.42 26.14 -23.67
CA THR A 173 -24.97 26.10 -25.08
C THR A 173 -26.13 26.39 -26.02
N GLU A 174 -26.66 27.60 -25.96
CA GLU A 174 -27.25 28.33 -27.09
C GLU A 174 -27.38 29.81 -26.67
N ALA A 175 -26.26 30.40 -26.25
CA ALA A 175 -26.16 31.85 -26.31
C ALA A 175 -25.94 32.20 -27.78
N ASP A 176 -27.08 32.32 -28.48
CA ASP A 176 -27.18 33.02 -29.75
C ASP A 176 -26.38 34.31 -29.63
N PHE A 177 -25.28 34.33 -30.36
CA PHE A 177 -24.51 35.51 -30.68
C PHE A 177 -25.44 36.41 -31.49
N TYR A 178 -26.22 37.26 -30.81
CA TYR A 178 -26.96 38.33 -31.48
C TYR A 178 -25.90 39.27 -32.09
N ASP A 179 -25.74 39.20 -33.40
CA ASP A 179 -25.14 40.27 -34.20
C ASP A 179 -25.98 41.53 -33.95
N ASP A 180 -25.50 42.36 -33.02
CA ASP A 180 -26.06 43.66 -32.71
C ASP A 180 -25.88 44.57 -33.93
N ASP A 181 -27.02 45.01 -34.45
CA ASP A 181 -27.23 45.79 -35.66
C ASP A 181 -26.38 47.06 -35.65
N LEU A 182 -25.40 47.13 -36.56
CA LEU A 182 -24.72 48.38 -36.92
C LEU A 182 -25.70 49.28 -37.70
N THR A 183 -26.49 50.05 -36.96
CA THR A 183 -27.13 51.27 -37.48
C THR A 183 -26.09 52.40 -37.48
N GLN A 184 -25.68 52.86 -38.65
CA GLN A 184 -24.99 54.15 -38.83
C GLN A 184 -25.77 55.00 -39.83
N ASP A 185 -25.99 56.24 -39.40
CA ASP A 185 -26.73 57.35 -40.03
C ASP A 185 -26.18 57.82 -41.39
#